data_AF-A0A2M8Q5W7-F1
#
_entry.id   AF-A0A2M8Q5W7-F1
#
_cell.length_a   1.000
_cell.length_b   1.000
_cell.length_c   1.000
_cell.angle_alpha   90.00
_cell.angle_beta   90.00
_cell.angle_gamma   90.00
#
_symmetry.space_group_name_H-M   'P 1'
#
loop_
_entity.id
_entity.type
_entity.pdbx_description
1 polymer ?
#
loop_
_entity_poly.entity_id
_entity_poly.type
_entity_poly.pdbx_seq_one_letter_code
_entity_poly.pdbx_strand_id
1 'polypeptide(L)'
;MVIRQISITFMSGPRDGDTLSFDVDFDHVPPPLIVTIGRREDMDIQLHFDSQASRTHAHLIYDGSDFWLEDLESRNGVFLSDDVRITERTKIEPGELFRVGRTWLRLDPLPSDITSPADPILSAKTQFDESDDNSSDDED
;
A
#
# COMPACT_ATOMS: atom_id res chain seq x y z
N MET A 1 -22.28 12.24 -4.88
CA MET A 1 -20.81 12.36 -4.94
C MET A 1 -20.24 11.15 -4.24
N VAL A 2 -19.94 10.10 -5.00
CA VAL A 2 -19.22 8.92 -4.50
C VAL A 2 -17.74 9.18 -4.73
N ILE A 3 -17.10 9.84 -3.76
CA ILE A 3 -15.65 10.00 -3.74
C ILE A 3 -15.06 8.76 -3.08
N ARG A 4 -14.10 8.10 -3.73
CA ARG A 4 -13.30 7.06 -3.11
C ARG A 4 -11.83 7.48 -3.10
N GLN A 5 -11.18 7.22 -1.98
CA GLN A 5 -9.75 7.43 -1.83
C GLN A 5 -9.03 6.10 -2.09
N ILE A 6 -8.11 6.09 -3.05
CA ILE A 6 -7.21 4.97 -3.32
C ILE A 6 -5.85 5.36 -2.78
N SER A 7 -5.28 4.56 -1.89
CA SER A 7 -3.97 4.84 -1.30
C SER A 7 -2.96 3.75 -1.66
N ILE A 8 -1.72 4.17 -1.92
CA ILE A 8 -0.62 3.29 -2.27
C ILE A 8 0.58 3.69 -1.43
N THR A 9 1.11 2.73 -0.67
CA THR A 9 2.25 2.96 0.22
C THR A 9 3.52 2.36 -0.37
N PHE A 10 4.62 3.12 -0.32
CA PHE A 10 5.95 2.63 -0.64
C PHE A 10 6.43 1.74 0.51
N MET A 11 6.81 0.51 0.20
CA MET A 11 7.24 -0.49 1.19
C MET A 11 8.74 -0.78 1.11
N SER A 12 9.46 -0.02 0.28
CA SER A 12 10.92 -0.13 0.15
C SER A 12 11.52 1.08 -0.57
N GLY A 13 12.83 1.19 -0.51
CA GLY A 13 13.59 2.24 -1.20
C GLY A 13 13.64 3.55 -0.41
N PRO A 14 14.09 4.65 -1.04
CA PRO A 14 14.26 5.95 -0.37
C PRO A 14 12.97 6.59 0.14
N ARG A 15 11.81 6.12 -0.36
CA ARG A 15 10.48 6.61 -0.02
C ARG A 15 9.71 5.64 0.88
N ASP A 16 10.39 4.65 1.46
CA ASP A 16 9.74 3.66 2.33
C ASP A 16 8.91 4.32 3.44
N GLY A 17 7.65 3.90 3.56
CA GLY A 17 6.65 4.49 4.45
C GLY A 17 5.85 5.66 3.87
N ASP A 18 6.25 6.25 2.73
CA ASP A 18 5.45 7.28 2.06
C ASP A 18 4.14 6.68 1.52
N THR A 19 3.02 7.40 1.67
CA THR A 19 1.74 7.04 1.06
C THR A 19 1.29 8.09 0.06
N LEU A 20 0.87 7.65 -1.12
CA LEU A 20 0.20 8.47 -2.12
C LEU A 20 -1.29 8.18 -2.07
N SER A 21 -2.13 9.22 -2.03
CA SER A 21 -3.59 9.08 -2.06
C SER A 21 -4.17 9.75 -3.29
N PHE A 22 -5.11 9.06 -3.93
CA PHE A 22 -5.84 9.50 -5.11
C PHE A 22 -7.31 9.56 -4.76
N ASP A 23 -7.85 10.77 -4.64
CA ASP A 23 -9.28 11.00 -4.45
C ASP A 23 -9.98 11.04 -5.79
N VAL A 24 -10.87 10.08 -6.03
CA VAL A 24 -11.56 9.93 -7.31
C VAL A 24 -13.05 10.09 -7.12
N ASP A 25 -13.62 11.05 -7.83
CA ASP A 25 -15.06 11.26 -7.90
C ASP A 25 -15.65 10.49 -9.09
N PHE A 26 -16.19 9.31 -8.78
CA PHE A 26 -16.76 8.43 -9.80
C PHE A 26 -18.07 8.93 -10.42
N ASP A 27 -18.70 9.98 -9.84
CA ASP A 27 -19.87 10.61 -10.47
C ASP A 27 -19.47 11.46 -11.69
N HIS A 28 -18.22 11.94 -11.75
CA HIS A 28 -17.70 12.78 -12.83
C HIS A 28 -16.61 12.11 -13.67
N VAL A 29 -15.90 11.14 -13.09
CA VAL A 29 -14.85 10.36 -13.77
C VAL A 29 -15.30 8.90 -13.85
N PRO A 30 -15.87 8.46 -14.99
CA PRO A 30 -16.28 7.08 -15.12
C PRO A 30 -15.05 6.15 -15.11
N PRO A 31 -15.16 4.94 -14.54
CA PRO A 31 -14.11 3.94 -14.66
C PRO A 31 -13.80 3.56 -16.12
N PRO A 32 -12.58 3.08 -16.41
CA PRO A 32 -11.52 2.75 -15.45
C PRO A 32 -10.67 3.96 -15.05
N LEU A 33 -10.30 4.02 -13.77
CA LEU A 33 -9.18 4.85 -13.33
C LEU A 33 -7.88 4.12 -13.66
N ILE A 34 -6.92 4.83 -14.25
CA ILE A 34 -5.58 4.32 -14.53
C ILE A 34 -4.57 5.15 -13.75
N VAL A 35 -3.85 4.50 -12.84
CA VAL A 35 -2.70 5.06 -12.12
C VAL A 35 -1.43 4.54 -12.79
N THR A 36 -0.67 5.46 -13.36
CA THR A 36 0.55 5.17 -14.11
C THR A 36 1.76 5.06 -13.19
N ILE A 37 2.58 4.02 -13.39
CA ILE A 37 3.76 3.74 -12.56
C ILE A 37 4.99 3.65 -13.44
N GLY A 38 6.03 4.41 -13.11
CA GLY A 38 7.27 4.38 -13.87
C GLY A 38 8.28 5.42 -13.43
N ARG A 39 9.43 5.41 -14.10
CA ARG A 39 10.57 6.28 -13.78
C ARG A 39 10.43 7.69 -14.34
N ARG A 40 9.59 7.90 -15.36
CA ARG A 40 9.36 9.25 -15.93
C ARG A 40 8.64 10.15 -14.93
N GLU A 41 8.83 11.45 -15.10
CA GLU A 41 8.25 12.49 -14.24
C GLU A 41 6.75 12.73 -14.41
N ASP A 42 6.17 12.26 -15.53
CA ASP A 42 4.75 12.36 -15.83
C ASP A 42 3.94 11.14 -15.35
N MET A 43 4.53 10.27 -14.53
CA MET A 43 3.85 9.12 -13.94
C MET A 43 3.22 9.50 -12.61
N ASP A 44 2.02 9.00 -12.35
CA ASP A 44 1.29 9.23 -11.09
C ASP A 44 2.10 8.71 -9.88
N ILE A 45 2.72 7.54 -10.04
CA ILE A 45 3.69 6.97 -9.11
C ILE A 45 5.07 7.03 -9.75
N GLN A 46 5.78 8.12 -9.48
CA GLN A 46 7.12 8.34 -9.98
C GLN A 46 8.17 7.54 -9.19
N LEU A 47 8.86 6.64 -9.89
CA LEU A 47 9.98 5.83 -9.39
C LEU A 47 11.34 6.34 -9.91
N HIS A 48 11.57 7.66 -9.86
CA HIS A 48 12.79 8.28 -10.44
C HIS A 48 14.10 7.72 -9.87
N PHE A 49 14.06 7.27 -8.61
CA PHE A 49 15.20 6.69 -7.88
C PHE A 49 15.51 5.23 -8.27
N ASP A 50 14.57 4.52 -8.89
CA ASP A 50 14.73 3.10 -9.21
C ASP A 50 15.21 2.92 -10.66
N SER A 51 16.51 2.69 -10.85
CA SER A 51 17.09 2.47 -12.17
C SER A 51 16.60 1.21 -12.89
N GLN A 52 15.98 0.27 -12.18
CA GLN A 52 15.37 -0.93 -12.73
C GLN A 52 13.89 -0.72 -13.10
N ALA A 53 13.29 0.41 -12.70
CA ALA A 53 12.00 0.81 -13.22
C ALA A 53 12.13 1.33 -14.67
N SER A 54 11.15 0.94 -15.49
CA SER A 54 11.02 1.40 -16.87
C SER A 54 10.46 2.81 -16.82
N ARG A 55 10.67 3.57 -17.91
CA ARG A 55 10.13 4.92 -18.05
C ARG A 55 8.62 4.97 -17.83
N THR A 56 7.92 4.06 -18.50
CA THR A 56 6.51 3.73 -18.29
C THR A 56 6.54 2.22 -18.06
N HIS A 57 6.23 1.78 -16.84
CA HIS A 57 6.52 0.40 -16.41
C HIS A 57 5.24 -0.41 -16.21
N ALA A 58 4.27 0.13 -15.47
CA ALA A 58 3.05 -0.58 -15.15
C ALA A 58 1.86 0.37 -15.06
N HIS A 59 0.67 -0.20 -15.17
CA HIS A 59 -0.57 0.45 -14.79
C HIS A 59 -1.23 -0.30 -13.63
N LEU A 60 -1.69 0.47 -12.65
CA LEU A 60 -2.71 0.02 -11.71
C LEU A 60 -4.06 0.56 -12.20
N ILE A 61 -4.99 -0.34 -12.47
CA ILE A 61 -6.28 -0.04 -13.09
C ILE A 61 -7.37 -0.39 -12.11
N TYR A 62 -8.26 0.56 -11.82
CA TYR A 62 -9.48 0.31 -11.06
C TYR A 62 -10.69 0.42 -11.98
N ASP A 63 -11.44 -0.66 -12.15
CA ASP A 63 -12.59 -0.71 -13.07
C ASP A 63 -13.92 -0.25 -12.44
N GLY A 64 -13.88 0.26 -11.20
CA GLY A 64 -15.07 0.63 -10.41
C GLY A 64 -15.46 -0.44 -9.39
N SER A 65 -14.91 -1.65 -9.51
CA SER A 65 -15.10 -2.75 -8.57
C SER A 65 -13.79 -3.35 -8.10
N ASP A 66 -12.92 -3.72 -9.05
CA ASP A 66 -11.72 -4.52 -8.85
C ASP A 66 -10.47 -3.74 -9.25
N PHE A 67 -9.35 -4.07 -8.61
CA PHE A 67 -8.03 -3.58 -8.98
C PHE A 67 -7.30 -4.58 -9.85
N TRP A 68 -6.60 -4.06 -10.85
CA TRP A 68 -5.84 -4.84 -11.81
C TRP A 68 -4.47 -4.24 -12.02
N LEU A 69 -3.46 -5.09 -12.11
CA LEU A 69 -2.09 -4.72 -12.39
C LEU A 69 -1.71 -5.18 -13.80
N GLU A 70 -1.12 -4.29 -14.59
CA GLU A 70 -0.70 -4.55 -15.97
C GLU A 70 0.76 -4.13 -16.16
N ASP A 71 1.61 -5.06 -16.60
CA ASP A 71 3.01 -4.79 -16.99
C ASP A 71 3.07 -4.30 -18.44
N LEU A 72 3.70 -3.15 -18.68
CA LEU A 72 3.77 -2.52 -19.99
C LEU A 72 5.08 -2.88 -20.69
N GLU A 73 5.29 -4.19 -20.87
CA GLU A 73 6.52 -4.76 -21.44
C GLU A 73 7.78 -4.22 -20.76
N SER A 74 7.74 -4.09 -19.43
CA SER A 74 8.86 -3.52 -18.71
C SER A 74 10.09 -4.43 -18.75
N ARG A 75 11.28 -3.82 -18.62
CA ARG A 75 12.54 -4.57 -18.72
C ARG A 75 12.68 -5.63 -17.63
N ASN A 76 12.28 -5.28 -16.41
CA ASN A 76 12.47 -6.13 -15.24
C ASN A 76 11.19 -6.83 -14.78
N GLY A 77 10.04 -6.47 -15.33
CA GLY A 77 8.75 -7.04 -14.98
C GLY A 77 8.16 -6.46 -13.71
N VAL A 78 6.89 -6.81 -13.52
CA VAL A 78 6.10 -6.56 -12.32
C VAL A 78 5.86 -7.90 -11.62
N PHE A 79 5.92 -7.89 -10.29
CA PHE A 79 5.75 -9.09 -9.47
C PHE A 79 4.71 -8.87 -8.38
N LEU A 80 3.98 -9.90 -8.01
CA LEU A 80 3.13 -9.91 -6.83
C LEU A 80 3.89 -10.44 -5.61
N SER A 81 3.22 -10.52 -4.46
CA SER A 81 3.68 -11.28 -3.29
C SER A 81 4.29 -12.63 -3.71
N ASP A 82 5.33 -13.06 -2.99
CA ASP A 82 6.09 -14.29 -3.27
C ASP A 82 6.88 -14.33 -4.60
N ASP A 83 7.18 -13.15 -5.16
CA ASP A 83 8.04 -12.98 -6.34
C ASP A 83 7.47 -13.64 -7.62
N VAL A 84 6.14 -13.74 -7.69
CA VAL A 84 5.43 -14.23 -8.88
C VAL A 84 5.35 -13.12 -9.92
N ARG A 85 6.05 -13.27 -11.05
CA ARG A 85 6.00 -12.32 -12.15
C ARG A 85 4.65 -12.38 -12.86
N ILE A 86 4.01 -11.23 -13.06
CA ILE A 86 2.81 -11.15 -13.90
C ILE A 86 3.22 -11.13 -15.38
N THR A 87 2.46 -11.85 -16.21
CA THR A 87 2.64 -11.87 -17.68
C THR A 87 1.45 -11.31 -18.43
N GLU A 88 0.32 -11.18 -17.75
CA GLU A 88 -0.93 -10.62 -18.26
C GLU A 88 -1.56 -9.75 -17.18
N ARG A 89 -2.60 -9.01 -17.57
CA ARG A 89 -3.37 -8.19 -16.63
C ARG A 89 -3.91 -9.07 -15.50
N THR A 90 -3.42 -8.84 -14.29
CA THR A 90 -3.67 -9.70 -13.13
C THR A 90 -4.46 -8.93 -12.09
N LYS A 91 -5.51 -9.55 -11.54
CA LYS A 91 -6.30 -8.96 -10.46
C LYS A 91 -5.46 -8.91 -9.17
N ILE A 92 -5.56 -7.81 -8.44
CA ILE A 92 -4.94 -7.66 -7.11
C ILE A 92 -6.00 -7.17 -6.10
N GLU A 93 -5.82 -7.52 -4.84
CA GLU A 93 -6.74 -7.13 -3.77
C GLU A 93 -6.17 -5.98 -2.92
N PRO A 94 -7.01 -5.11 -2.34
CA PRO A 94 -6.55 -4.15 -1.35
C PRO A 94 -5.86 -4.84 -0.17
N GLY A 95 -4.69 -4.32 0.21
CA GLY A 95 -3.78 -4.92 1.18
C GLY A 95 -2.61 -5.69 0.54
N GLU A 96 -2.68 -6.01 -0.75
CA GLU A 96 -1.63 -6.79 -1.42
C GLU A 96 -0.38 -5.97 -1.78
N LEU A 97 0.75 -6.67 -1.74
CA LEU A 97 2.06 -6.17 -2.14
C LEU A 97 2.34 -6.50 -3.60
N PHE A 98 2.95 -5.55 -4.30
CA PHE A 98 3.46 -5.74 -5.64
C PHE A 98 4.77 -5.00 -5.82
N ARG A 99 5.63 -5.51 -6.69
CA ARG A 99 6.95 -4.96 -6.99
C ARG A 99 7.02 -4.48 -8.42
N VAL A 100 7.50 -3.26 -8.60
CA VAL A 100 7.74 -2.63 -9.89
C VAL A 100 9.23 -2.32 -9.97
N GLY A 101 9.95 -2.96 -10.89
CA GLY A 101 11.42 -2.90 -10.90
C GLY A 101 12.03 -3.50 -9.62
N ARG A 102 12.57 -2.67 -8.73
CA ARG A 102 13.08 -3.07 -7.40
C ARG A 102 12.25 -2.50 -6.25
N THR A 103 11.22 -1.72 -6.55
CA THR A 103 10.43 -1.02 -5.54
C THR A 103 9.17 -1.82 -5.22
N TRP A 104 9.05 -2.23 -3.95
CA TRP A 104 7.83 -2.77 -3.36
C TRP A 104 6.84 -1.64 -3.04
N LEU A 105 5.60 -1.85 -3.44
CA LEU A 105 4.45 -1.00 -3.22
C LEU A 105 3.33 -1.86 -2.60
N ARG A 106 2.47 -1.25 -1.81
CA ARG A 106 1.25 -1.86 -1.30
C ARG A 106 0.04 -1.08 -1.78
N LEU A 107 -0.95 -1.78 -2.32
CA LEU A 107 -2.28 -1.20 -2.49
C LEU A 107 -2.93 -1.18 -1.10
N ASP A 108 -3.19 -0.01 -0.52
CA ASP A 108 -3.77 0.06 0.81
C ASP A 108 -5.25 -0.34 0.79
N PRO A 109 -5.78 -0.87 1.92
CA PRO A 109 -7.20 -1.09 2.06
C PRO A 109 -7.98 0.17 1.71
N LEU A 110 -9.01 0.01 0.88
CA LEU A 110 -9.98 1.09 0.72
C LEU A 110 -10.51 1.45 2.11
N PRO A 111 -10.62 2.74 2.46
CA PRO A 111 -11.27 3.13 3.70
C PRO A 111 -12.68 2.54 3.64
N SER A 112 -12.88 1.47 4.40
CA SER A 112 -14.19 0.86 4.53
C SER A 112 -15.09 1.93 5.09
N ASP A 113 -16.22 2.21 4.42
CA ASP A 113 -17.31 2.93 5.05
C ASP A 113 -17.49 2.31 6.43
N ILE A 114 -17.18 3.07 7.48
CA ILE A 114 -16.95 2.59 8.83
C ILE A 114 -18.23 1.91 9.34
N THR A 115 -18.38 0.63 9.05
CA THR A 115 -19.51 -0.20 9.43
C THR A 115 -19.02 -1.60 9.80
N SER A 116 -17.97 -1.66 10.62
CA SER A 116 -17.83 -2.78 11.55
C SER A 116 -16.95 -2.38 12.75
N PRO A 117 -17.47 -2.42 13.98
CA PRO A 117 -16.75 -2.12 15.21
C PRO A 117 -15.97 -3.35 15.68
N ALA A 118 -15.05 -3.85 14.86
CA ALA A 118 -14.29 -5.06 15.19
C ALA A 118 -12.88 -5.03 14.62
N ASP A 119 -12.05 -4.17 15.19
CA ASP A 119 -10.71 -4.63 15.59
C ASP A 119 -10.44 -4.14 17.02
N PRO A 120 -10.33 -5.05 18.00
CA PRO A 120 -9.93 -4.70 19.34
C PRO A 120 -8.49 -4.18 19.30
N ILE A 121 -8.28 -3.02 19.92
CA ILE A 121 -6.96 -2.48 20.25
C ILE A 121 -6.09 -3.64 20.75
N LEU A 122 -5.04 -3.96 19.99
CA LEU A 122 -4.10 -5.01 20.32
C LEU A 122 -3.64 -4.82 21.77
N SER A 123 -4.04 -5.78 22.61
CA SER A 123 -3.56 -5.95 23.96
C SER A 123 -2.05 -6.17 23.93
N ALA A 124 -1.29 -5.15 24.33
CA ALA A 124 -0.02 -5.36 24.98
C ALA A 124 -0.17 -4.94 26.44
N LYS A 125 -0.75 -5.85 27.25
CA LYS A 125 -0.47 -5.86 28.69
C LYS A 125 1.01 -6.21 28.82
N THR A 126 1.86 -5.23 29.11
CA THR A 126 3.09 -5.51 29.86
C THR A 126 2.91 -4.89 31.22
N GLN A 127 2.55 -5.77 32.15
CA GLN A 127 2.64 -5.61 33.59
C GLN A 127 4.07 -5.15 33.91
N PHE A 128 4.25 -3.87 34.25
CA PHE A 128 5.39 -3.49 35.07
C PHE A 128 4.94 -3.76 36.51
N ASP A 129 5.57 -4.78 37.08
CA ASP A 129 5.51 -5.11 38.49
C ASP A 129 6.11 -3.93 39.27
N GLU A 130 5.26 -3.06 39.82
CA GLU A 130 5.65 -2.19 40.92
C GLU A 130 5.86 -3.08 42.14
N SER A 131 7.09 -3.54 42.32
CA SER A 131 7.54 -4.01 43.63
C SER A 131 7.81 -2.76 44.47
N ASP A 132 6.76 -2.34 45.19
CA ASP A 132 6.90 -1.48 46.37
C ASP A 132 7.80 -2.20 47.38
N ASP A 133 9.07 -1.80 47.45
CA ASP A 133 9.93 -2.06 48.59
C ASP A 133 9.48 -1.15 49.75
N ASN A 134 8.48 -1.64 50.49
CA ASN A 134 8.12 -1.07 51.78
C ASN A 134 8.06 -2.20 52.82
N SER A 135 9.20 -2.44 53.48
CA SER A 135 9.23 -3.05 54.80
C SER A 135 10.17 -2.28 55.70
N SER A 136 9.61 -1.25 56.33
CA SER A 136 10.00 -0.84 57.67
C SER A 136 9.36 -1.81 58.67
N ASP A 137 10.17 -2.55 59.41
CA ASP A 137 9.80 -3.06 60.73
C ASP A 137 10.94 -2.76 61.70
N ASP A 138 10.67 -1.79 62.57
CA ASP A 138 11.30 -1.62 63.87
C ASP A 138 11.11 -2.89 64.70
N GLU A 139 12.17 -3.46 65.29
CA GLU A 139 12.17 -4.03 66.66
C GLU A 139 13.60 -4.05 67.26
N ASP A 140 13.69 -3.53 68.50
CA ASP A 140 14.74 -3.48 69.54
C ASP A 140 16.04 -2.65 69.38
#